data_AF-A0A968C8Q2-F1
#
_entry.id   AF-A0A968C8Q2-F1
#
_cell.length_a   1.000
_cell.length_b   1.000
_cell.length_c   1.000
_cell.angle_alpha   90.00
_cell.angle_beta   90.00
_cell.angle_gamma   90.00
#
_symmetry.space_group_name_H-M   'P 1'
#
loop_
_entity.id
_entity.type
_entity.pdbx_description
1 polymer ?
#
loop_
_entity_poly.entity_id
_entity_poly.type
_entity_poly.pdbx_seq_one_letter_code
_entity_poly.pdbx_strand_id
1 'polypeptide(L)' 'IASLENQMACGFGVCLGCAVPLAGGGFALLCRDGPMLAASAVAWEALP' A
#
# COMPACT_ATOMS: atom_id res chain seq x y z
N ILE A 1 0.00 13.99 2.20
CA ILE A 1 -0.67 12.81 1.59
C ILE A 1 0.07 12.46 0.31
N ALA A 2 0.22 11.17 0.01
CA ALA A 2 0.85 10.67 -1.21
C ALA A 2 -0.14 9.70 -1.89
N SER A 3 -0.19 9.75 -3.23
CA SER A 3 -0.91 8.76 -4.03
C SER A 3 0.08 7.70 -4.48
N LEU A 4 -0.18 6.45 -4.14
CA LEU A 4 0.69 5.32 -4.46
C LEU A 4 0.08 4.48 -5.57
N GLU A 5 0.95 4.01 -6.46
CA GLU A 5 0.64 3.00 -7.47
C GLU A 5 1.45 1.75 -7.12
N ASN A 6 0.78 0.59 -7.17
CA ASN A 6 1.45 -0.69 -6.96
C ASN A 6 0.77 -1.75 -7.82
N GLN A 7 1.48 -2.84 -8.11
CA GLN A 7 0.95 -3.89 -8.99
C GLN A 7 -0.37 -4.45 -8.44
N MET A 8 -1.42 -4.44 -9.27
CA MET A 8 -2.75 -4.91 -8.91
C MET A 8 -3.18 -6.04 -9.84
N ALA A 9 -3.50 -7.22 -9.27
CA ALA A 9 -4.07 -8.33 -10.03
C ALA A 9 -5.58 -8.44 -9.81
N CYS A 10 -6.04 -8.64 -8.56
CA CYS A 10 -7.46 -8.83 -8.28
C CYS A 10 -8.25 -7.52 -8.14
N GLY A 11 -7.64 -6.46 -7.60
CA GLY A 11 -8.33 -5.19 -7.34
C GLY A 11 -9.32 -5.18 -6.16
N PHE A 12 -9.45 -6.28 -5.40
CA PHE A 12 -10.35 -6.38 -4.24
C PHE A 12 -9.70 -7.07 -3.01
N GLY A 13 -8.38 -7.18 -2.99
CA GLY A 13 -7.60 -7.49 -1.78
C GLY A 13 -7.27 -8.96 -1.53
N VAL A 14 -7.68 -9.91 -2.37
CA VAL A 14 -7.39 -11.35 -2.14
C VAL A 14 -5.99 -11.77 -2.60
N CYS A 15 -5.44 -11.12 -3.63
CA CYS A 15 -4.12 -11.49 -4.17
C CYS A 15 -2.95 -10.84 -3.42
N LEU A 16 -3.23 -9.86 -2.55
CA LEU A 16 -2.25 -9.10 -1.76
C LEU A 16 -1.13 -8.37 -2.56
N GLY A 17 -1.19 -8.38 -3.90
CA GLY A 17 -0.15 -7.76 -4.75
C GLY A 17 -0.03 -6.24 -4.58
N CYS A 18 -1.10 -5.56 -4.16
CA CYS A 18 -1.09 -4.12 -3.92
C CYS A 18 -0.70 -3.75 -2.47
N ALA A 19 -0.02 -4.63 -1.75
CA ALA A 19 0.39 -4.37 -0.38
C ALA A 19 1.49 -3.31 -0.32
N VAL A 20 1.35 -2.35 0.59
CA VAL A 20 2.32 -1.30 0.88
C VAL A 20 2.76 -1.42 2.33
N PRO A 21 4.06 -1.53 2.62
CA PRO A 21 4.56 -1.63 3.99
C PRO A 21 4.35 -0.30 4.73
N LEU A 22 3.91 -0.40 5.98
CA LEU A 22 3.66 0.75 6.84
C LEU A 22 4.83 0.99 7.80
N ALA A 23 5.12 2.26 8.10
CA ALA A 23 6.18 2.65 9.03
C ALA A 23 5.96 2.10 10.46
N GLY A 24 4.69 1.89 10.86
CA GLY A 24 4.31 1.27 12.13
C GLY A 24 4.30 -0.27 12.11
N GLY A 25 4.73 -0.90 11.01
CA GLY A 25 4.63 -2.33 10.77
C GLY A 25 3.30 -2.73 10.11
N GLY A 26 3.29 -3.93 9.52
CA GLY A 26 2.16 -4.41 8.72
C GLY A 26 2.06 -3.77 7.34
N PHE A 27 0.92 -3.96 6.69
CA PHE A 27 0.68 -3.54 5.31
C PHE A 27 -0.71 -2.93 5.12
N ALA A 28 -0.80 -1.92 4.27
CA ALA A 28 -2.06 -1.44 3.70
C ALA A 28 -2.27 -2.03 2.29
N LEU A 29 -3.51 -2.32 1.93
CA LEU A 29 -3.86 -2.79 0.59
C LEU A 29 -4.46 -1.63 -0.21
N LEU A 30 -3.74 -1.10 -1.20
CA LEU A 30 -4.20 0.10 -1.94
C LEU A 30 -5.56 -0.09 -2.62
N CYS A 31 -5.90 -1.30 -3.07
CA CYS A 31 -7.20 -1.58 -3.69
C CYS A 31 -8.39 -1.60 -2.72
N ARG A 32 -8.13 -1.70 -1.40
CA ARG A 32 -9.17 -1.74 -0.35
C ARG A 32 -9.14 -0.51 0.53
N ASP A 33 -7.96 -0.15 1.02
CA ASP A 33 -7.74 0.98 1.94
C ASP A 33 -7.60 2.31 1.18
N GLY A 34 -7.44 2.23 -0.15
CA GLY A 34 -7.32 3.35 -1.06
C GLY A 34 -5.85 3.69 -1.39
N PRO A 35 -5.60 4.33 -2.55
CA PRO A 35 -4.24 4.68 -2.97
C PRO A 35 -3.66 5.91 -2.25
N MET A 36 -4.49 6.68 -1.53
CA MET A 36 -4.05 7.85 -0.78
C MET A 36 -3.67 7.49 0.64
N LEU A 37 -2.38 7.57 0.95
CA LEU A 37 -1.83 7.35 2.29
C LEU A 37 -1.16 8.61 2.83
N ALA A 38 -1.13 8.75 4.15
CA ALA A 38 -0.26 9.73 4.78
C ALA A 38 1.19 9.38 4.45
N ALA A 39 1.98 10.34 3.95
CA ALA A 39 3.34 10.05 3.52
C ALA A 39 4.21 9.51 4.67
N SER A 40 3.96 9.96 5.90
CA SER A 40 4.63 9.46 7.11
C SER A 40 4.22 8.05 7.53
N ALA A 41 3.11 7.51 7.00
CA ALA A 41 2.65 6.17 7.33
C ALA A 41 3.30 5.08 6.46
N VAL A 42 3.96 5.46 5.36
CA VAL A 42 4.58 4.55 4.39
C VAL A 42 6.02 4.29 4.79
N ALA A 43 6.44 3.02 4.79
CA ALA A 43 7.85 2.65 4.96
C ALA A 43 8.56 2.73 3.60
N TRP A 44 8.98 3.93 3.19
CA TRP A 44 9.51 4.21 1.86
C TRP A 44 10.74 3.38 1.50
N GLU A 45 11.59 3.12 2.48
CA GLU A 45 12.81 2.32 2.32
C GLU A 45 12.53 0.82 2.16
N ALA A 46 11.31 0.38 2.50
CA ALA A 46 10.86 -1.01 2.37
C ALA A 46 9.98 -1.25 1.13
N LEU A 47 9.73 -0.21 0.33
CA LEU A 47 9.07 -0.37 -0.96
C LEU A 47 10.02 -1.05 -1.96
N PRO A 48 9.52 -2.00 -2.78
CA PRO A 48 10.30 -2.64 -3.83
C PRO A 48 10.67 -1.68 -4.98
#